data_AF-A0A842Q459-F1
#
_entry.id   AF-A0A842Q459-F1
#
_cell.length_a   1.000
_cell.length_b   1.000
_cell.length_c   1.000
_cell.angle_alpha   90.00
_cell.angle_beta   90.00
_cell.angle_gamma   90.00
#
_symmetry.space_group_name_H-M   'P 1'
#
loop_
_entity.id
_entity.type
_entity.pdbx_description
1 polymer ?
#
loop_
_entity_poly.entity_id
_entity_poly.type
_entity_poly.pdbx_seq_one_letter_code
_entity_poly.pdbx_strand_id
1 'polypeptide(L)'
;MSEFAFFRFVSYNMLTKEEKEHKNEIIELTEQVLDAKGIECDSRIAKISEEQLKEILEEVRQRRKKKKSNSLESDQNIEEGIFVQ
;
A
#
# COMPACT_ATOMS: atom_id res chain seq x y z
N MET A 1 -0.17 -14.92 9.55
CA MET A 1 -0.80 -13.71 9.00
C MET A 1 -0.88 -12.67 10.11
N SER A 2 -0.16 -11.55 10.00
CA SER A 2 -0.15 -10.53 11.06
C SER A 2 -1.26 -9.51 10.87
N GLU A 3 -2.46 -9.80 11.41
CA GLU A 3 -3.52 -8.79 11.64
C GLU A 3 -3.02 -7.58 12.44
N PHE A 4 -1.91 -7.76 13.15
CA PHE A 4 -1.22 -6.74 13.92
C PHE A 4 -0.84 -5.50 13.11
N ALA A 5 -0.42 -5.67 11.85
CA ALA A 5 -0.08 -4.54 10.99
C ALA A 5 -1.32 -3.69 10.66
N PHE A 6 -2.43 -4.35 10.34
CA PHE A 6 -3.72 -3.72 10.11
C PHE A 6 -4.21 -2.95 11.34
N PHE A 7 -4.17 -3.57 12.51
CA PHE A 7 -4.56 -2.91 13.76
C PHE A 7 -3.76 -1.64 14.01
N ARG A 8 -2.46 -1.63 13.71
CA ARG A 8 -1.66 -0.42 13.83
C ARG A 8 -2.14 0.70 12.93
N PHE A 9 -2.36 0.44 11.64
CA PHE A 9 -2.87 1.45 10.73
C PHE A 9 -4.23 2.01 11.17
N VAL A 10 -5.08 1.16 11.76
CA VAL A 10 -6.36 1.56 12.34
C VAL A 10 -6.16 2.43 13.58
N SER A 11 -5.27 2.04 14.50
CA SER A 11 -4.94 2.81 15.71
C SER A 11 -4.36 4.19 15.41
N TYR A 12 -3.55 4.32 14.36
CA TYR A 12 -3.04 5.60 13.88
C TYR A 12 -4.05 6.38 13.01
N ASN A 13 -5.25 5.82 12.78
CA ASN A 13 -6.32 6.36 11.94
C ASN A 13 -5.85 6.80 10.55
N MET A 14 -4.86 6.11 9.98
CA MET A 14 -4.28 6.43 8.68
C MET A 14 -5.05 5.80 7.50
N LEU A 15 -5.95 4.85 7.79
CA LEU A 15 -6.82 4.18 6.83
C LEU A 15 -8.12 4.98 6.60
N THR A 16 -8.52 5.11 5.33
CA THR A 16 -9.84 5.63 4.97
C THR A 16 -10.95 4.62 5.27
N LYS A 17 -12.22 5.05 5.24
CA LYS A 17 -13.38 4.16 5.48
C LYS A 17 -13.40 2.98 4.52
N GLU A 18 -13.13 3.22 3.23
CA GLU A 18 -13.03 2.16 2.23
C GLU A 18 -11.90 1.18 2.55
N GLU A 19 -10.73 1.66 2.98
CA GLU A 19 -9.61 0.78 3.35
C GLU A 19 -9.93 -0.04 4.62
N LYS A 20 -10.76 0.49 5.54
CA LYS A 20 -11.25 -0.26 6.71
C LYS A 20 -12.28 -1.33 6.33
N GLU A 21 -13.14 -1.08 5.35
CA GLU A 21 -14.08 -2.08 4.82
C GLU A 21 -13.35 -3.18 4.05
N HIS A 22 -12.31 -2.84 3.29
CA HIS A 22 -11.46 -3.78 2.56
C HIS A 22 -10.31 -4.33 3.43
N LYS A 23 -10.59 -4.73 4.68
CA LYS A 23 -9.60 -5.23 5.64
C LYS A 23 -8.67 -6.30 5.04
N ASN A 24 -9.23 -7.30 4.38
CA ASN A 24 -8.45 -8.41 3.82
C ASN A 24 -7.48 -7.94 2.72
N GLU A 25 -7.92 -7.05 1.83
CA GLU A 25 -7.07 -6.50 0.77
C GLU A 25 -5.91 -5.71 1.36
N ILE A 26 -6.15 -4.91 2.41
CA ILE A 26 -5.09 -4.17 3.09
C ILE A 26 -4.11 -5.11 3.78
N ILE A 27 -4.58 -6.19 4.41
CA ILE A 27 -3.70 -7.19 5.05
C ILE A 27 -2.79 -7.83 3.99
N GLU A 28 -3.35 -8.29 2.88
CA GLU A 28 -2.58 -8.92 1.80
C GLU A 28 -1.56 -7.96 1.16
N LEU A 29 -1.96 -6.71 0.89
CA LEU A 29 -1.06 -5.71 0.31
C LEU A 29 0.06 -5.34 1.29
N THR A 30 -0.27 -5.22 2.58
CA THR A 30 0.72 -4.94 3.62
C THR A 30 1.70 -6.10 3.76
N GLU A 31 1.22 -7.34 3.74
CA GLU A 31 2.08 -8.53 3.80
C GLU A 31 3.05 -8.56 2.62
N GLN A 32 2.59 -8.29 1.40
CA GLN A 32 3.47 -8.18 0.23
C GLN A 32 4.50 -7.06 0.37
N VAL A 33 4.14 -5.93 0.99
CA VAL A 33 5.06 -4.81 1.18
C VAL A 33 6.13 -5.17 2.21
N LEU A 34 5.73 -5.81 3.31
CA LEU A 34 6.62 -6.26 4.36
C LEU A 34 7.57 -7.35 3.86
N ASP A 35 7.06 -8.30 3.10
CA ASP A 35 7.84 -9.37 2.46
C ASP A 35 8.87 -8.78 1.50
N ALA A 36 8.46 -7.85 0.62
CA ALA A 36 9.37 -7.16 -0.28
C ALA A 36 10.45 -6.33 0.44
N LYS A 37 10.15 -5.82 1.64
CA LYS A 37 11.13 -5.14 2.51
C LYS A 37 11.97 -6.10 3.36
N GLY A 38 11.67 -7.40 3.37
CA GLY A 38 12.33 -8.39 4.22
C GLY A 38 12.03 -8.20 5.72
N ILE A 39 10.85 -7.65 6.05
CA ILE A 39 10.42 -7.40 7.42
C ILE A 39 9.55 -8.57 7.89
N GLU A 40 10.08 -9.38 8.81
CA GLU A 40 9.36 -10.51 9.40
C GLU A 40 8.16 -10.05 10.26
N CYS A 41 6.98 -10.59 9.93
CA CYS A 41 5.66 -10.18 10.40
C CYS A 41 5.42 -10.30 11.91
N ASP A 42 6.08 -11.21 12.63
CA ASP A 42 5.71 -11.56 14.02
C ASP A 42 6.39 -10.73 15.11
N SER A 43 7.45 -9.96 14.81
CA SER A 43 8.16 -9.20 15.86
C SER A 43 8.69 -7.84 15.43
N ARG A 44 8.87 -7.60 14.13
CA ARG A 44 9.41 -6.33 13.64
C ARG A 44 8.31 -5.29 13.41
N ILE A 45 7.11 -5.71 13.01
CA ILE A 45 5.99 -4.79 12.76
C ILE A 45 5.59 -3.97 13.99
N ALA A 46 5.63 -4.59 15.18
CA ALA A 46 5.31 -3.91 16.44
C ALA A 46 6.32 -2.80 16.76
N LYS A 47 7.57 -2.92 16.26
CA LYS A 47 8.68 -1.99 16.48
C LYS A 47 8.85 -0.96 15.37
N ILE A 48 8.04 -1.00 14.31
CA ILE A 48 8.09 -0.02 13.22
C ILE A 48 7.81 1.38 13.79
N SER A 49 8.50 2.42 13.34
CA SER A 49 8.19 3.80 13.77
C SER A 49 7.03 4.39 12.96
N GLU A 50 6.42 5.50 13.41
CA GLU A 50 5.34 6.15 12.66
C GLU A 50 5.74 6.51 11.22
N GLU A 51 6.97 6.98 11.02
CA GLU A 51 7.51 7.33 9.71
C GLU A 51 7.55 6.14 8.76
N GLN A 52 8.05 4.99 9.23
CA GLN A 52 8.06 3.76 8.45
C GLN A 52 6.65 3.22 8.22
N LEU A 53 5.73 3.43 9.16
CA LEU A 53 4.33 3.06 9.00
C LEU A 53 3.68 3.87 7.86
N LYS A 54 3.98 5.17 7.76
CA LYS A 54 3.56 6.02 6.63
C LYS A 54 4.15 5.54 5.31
N GLU A 55 5.44 5.20 5.29
CA GLU A 55 6.11 4.69 4.08
C GLU A 55 5.47 3.39 3.58
N ILE A 56 5.15 2.46 4.49
CA ILE A 56 4.46 1.21 4.15
C ILE A 56 3.05 1.50 3.61
N LEU A 57 2.31 2.42 4.23
CA LEU A 57 0.98 2.81 3.77
C LEU A 57 0.99 3.46 2.39
N GLU A 58 2.00 4.28 2.12
CA GLU A 58 2.21 4.87 0.80
C GLU A 58 2.48 3.79 -0.24
N GLU A 59 3.34 2.81 0.05
CA GLU A 59 3.57 1.67 -0.85
C GLU A 59 2.33 0.80 -1.04
N VAL A 60 1.54 0.56 0.01
CA VAL A 60 0.25 -0.15 -0.09
C VAL A 60 -0.70 0.60 -1.03
N ARG A 61 -0.77 1.94 -0.92
CA ARG A 61 -1.58 2.78 -1.82
C ARG A 61 -1.05 2.78 -3.25
N GLN A 62 0.27 2.82 -3.43
CA GLN A 62 0.89 2.72 -4.75
C GLN A 62 0.61 1.37 -5.39
N ARG A 63 0.72 0.26 -4.65
CA ARG A 63 0.38 -1.08 -5.14
C ARG A 63 -1.11 -1.22 -5.43
N ARG A 64 -1.98 -0.63 -4.62
CA ARG A 64 -3.43 -0.59 -4.89
C ARG A 64 -3.74 0.17 -6.18
N LYS A 65 -3.07 1.31 -6.43
CA LYS A 65 -3.17 2.06 -7.69
C LYS A 65 -2.61 1.27 -8.87
N LYS A 66 -1.43 0.66 -8.74
CA LYS A 66 -0.82 -0.19 -9.78
C LYS A 66 -1.68 -1.40 -10.13
N LYS A 67 -2.30 -2.05 -9.14
CA LYS A 67 -3.22 -3.17 -9.37
C LYS A 67 -4.46 -2.75 -10.15
N LYS A 68 -4.91 -1.49 -9.98
CA LYS A 68 -5.99 -0.87 -10.77
C LYS A 68 -5.52 -0.46 -12.17
N SER A 69 -4.29 0.03 -12.32
CA SER A 69 -3.63 0.38 -13.60
C SER A 69 -3.38 -0.85 -14.47
N ASN A 70 -2.85 -1.93 -13.91
CA ASN A 70 -2.61 -3.18 -14.63
C ASN A 70 -3.89 -3.86 -15.14
N SER A 71 -5.07 -3.48 -14.65
CA SER A 71 -6.35 -3.94 -15.19
C SER A 71 -6.92 -3.00 -16.27
N LEU A 72 -6.28 -1.85 -16.51
CA LEU A 72 -6.64 -0.82 -17.50
C LEU A 72 -5.56 -0.64 -18.58
N GLU A 73 -4.35 -1.17 -18.41
CA GLU A 73 -3.25 -1.16 -19.39
C GLU A 73 -3.42 -2.16 -20.57
N SER A 74 -4.65 -2.29 -21.06
CA SER A 74 -4.89 -2.63 -22.47
C SER A 74 -5.34 -1.43 -23.29
N ASP A 75 -5.57 -0.26 -22.68
CA ASP A 75 -6.04 0.90 -23.42
C ASP A 75 -5.53 2.21 -22.82
N GLN A 76 -4.81 2.97 -23.68
CA GLN A 76 -4.59 4.42 -23.69
C GLN A 76 -3.18 4.96 -23.33
N ASN A 77 -2.41 5.19 -24.42
CA ASN A 77 -1.80 6.48 -24.81
C ASN A 77 -0.86 7.16 -23.79
N ILE A 78 0.47 7.21 -23.99
CA ILE A 78 1.21 8.06 -24.96
C ILE A 78 0.46 9.35 -25.31
N GLU A 79 1.17 10.47 -25.11
CA GLU A 79 0.90 11.85 -25.54
C GLU A 79 0.44 12.76 -24.37
N GLU A 80 1.10 13.88 -24.05
CA GLU A 80 1.80 14.83 -24.90
C GLU A 80 2.93 15.59 -24.19
N GLY A 81 3.88 16.09 -25.00
CA GLY A 81 4.37 17.45 -24.77
C GLY A 81 5.78 17.75 -25.26
N ILE A 82 5.99 17.99 -26.56
CA ILE A 82 6.87 19.07 -27.05
C ILE A 82 6.31 19.64 -28.37
N PHE A 83 5.62 20.78 -28.25
CA PHE A 83 5.47 21.76 -29.33
C PHE A 83 6.42 22.92 -29.01
N VAL A 84 7.47 23.14 -29.82
CA VAL A 84 8.04 24.49 -30.02
C VAL A 84 8.73 24.59 -31.40
N GLN A 85 8.12 25.44 -32.24
CA GLN A 85 8.59 26.25 -33.38
C GLN A 85 9.53 25.66 -34.44
#